data_AF-A0A183Q5U4-F1
#
_entry.id   AF-A0A183Q5U4-F1
#
_cell.length_a   1.000
_cell.length_b   1.000
_cell.length_c   1.000
_cell.angle_alpha   90.00
_cell.angle_beta   90.00
_cell.angle_gamma   90.00
#
_symmetry.space_group_name_H-M   'P 1'
#
loop_
_entity.id
_entity.type
_entity.pdbx_description
1 polymer ?
#
loop_
_entity_poly.entity_id
_entity_poly.type
_entity_poly.pdbx_seq_one_letter_code
_entity_poly.pdbx_strand_id
1 'polypeptide(L)'
;MSFNSSQLDCASPDLVTVIVHSLMCHRQSGESEEFARRAIESLVKKLKERQEDLESLVTAITTSGSQPSKCVTIQRTLDGRMQIAGRKCLPHIIYSRIWRWPDLHRNELRHSKHCLFGFELKQDCVCINPYHYERVVSPVDLAALSLSPTPEKEGKSL
;
A
#
# COMPACT_ATOMS: atom_id res chain seq x y z
N MET A 1 -31.99 6.35 -34.61
CA MET A 1 -32.04 5.12 -33.78
C MET A 1 -31.00 5.30 -32.70
N SER A 2 -31.47 5.57 -31.48
CA SER A 2 -30.63 5.91 -30.34
C SER A 2 -29.91 4.67 -29.86
N PHE A 3 -28.58 4.67 -29.90
CA PHE A 3 -27.79 3.63 -29.25
C PHE A 3 -27.88 3.85 -27.74
N ASN A 4 -28.49 2.88 -27.07
CA ASN A 4 -28.85 2.92 -25.66
C ASN A 4 -27.58 2.71 -24.81
N SER A 5 -27.27 3.67 -23.93
CA SER A 5 -26.06 3.69 -23.09
C SER A 5 -26.30 2.96 -21.76
N SER A 6 -26.75 1.71 -21.84
CA SER A 6 -27.17 0.96 -20.65
C SER A 6 -26.83 -0.52 -20.79
N GLN A 7 -25.53 -0.84 -20.68
CA GLN A 7 -25.01 -2.15 -20.25
C GLN A 7 -23.49 -2.07 -20.08
N LEU A 8 -23.04 -1.35 -19.04
CA LEU A 8 -21.77 -1.66 -18.40
C LEU A 8 -22.05 -2.80 -17.43
N ASP A 9 -22.00 -4.03 -17.95
CA ASP A 9 -22.13 -5.23 -17.14
C ASP A 9 -20.90 -5.32 -16.23
N CYS A 10 -21.13 -5.55 -14.93
CA CYS A 10 -20.09 -5.42 -13.92
C CYS A 10 -19.00 -6.50 -14.14
N ALA A 11 -17.80 -6.05 -14.51
CA ALA A 11 -16.55 -6.81 -14.67
C ALA A 11 -16.71 -8.31 -15.06
N SER A 12 -16.62 -8.61 -16.36
CA SER A 12 -16.42 -9.99 -16.81
C SER A 12 -15.19 -10.61 -16.11
N PRO A 13 -15.14 -11.93 -15.90
CA PRO A 13 -13.97 -12.62 -15.33
C PRO A 13 -12.65 -12.27 -16.05
N ASP A 14 -12.76 -11.92 -17.33
CA ASP A 14 -11.65 -11.47 -18.16
C ASP A 14 -11.08 -10.13 -17.69
N LEU A 15 -11.93 -9.17 -17.31
CA LEU A 15 -11.49 -7.87 -16.83
C LEU A 15 -10.71 -7.97 -15.51
N VAL A 16 -11.19 -8.80 -14.56
CA VAL A 16 -10.46 -9.05 -13.30
C VAL A 16 -9.06 -9.59 -13.59
N THR A 17 -8.96 -10.52 -14.54
CA THR A 17 -7.69 -11.12 -14.95
C THR A 17 -6.75 -10.08 -15.58
N VAL A 18 -7.27 -9.22 -16.46
CA VAL A 18 -6.51 -8.13 -17.09
C VAL A 18 -6.00 -7.13 -16.05
N ILE A 19 -6.85 -6.71 -15.11
CA ILE A 19 -6.47 -5.76 -14.06
C ILE A 19 -5.41 -6.37 -13.14
N VAL A 20 -5.59 -7.62 -12.71
CA VAL A 20 -4.59 -8.32 -11.89
C VAL A 20 -3.25 -8.40 -12.62
N HIS A 21 -3.26 -8.76 -13.90
CA HIS A 21 -2.04 -8.80 -14.72
C HIS A 21 -1.37 -7.43 -14.79
N SER A 22 -2.13 -6.38 -15.09
CA SER A 22 -1.62 -4.99 -15.14
C SER A 22 -0.99 -4.58 -13.80
N LEU A 23 -1.68 -4.78 -12.68
CA LEU A 23 -1.17 -4.43 -11.35
C LEU A 23 0.06 -5.25 -10.94
N MET A 24 0.17 -6.51 -11.40
CA MET A 24 1.34 -7.36 -11.17
C MET A 24 2.60 -6.85 -11.89
N CYS A 25 2.47 -6.17 -13.04
CA CYS A 25 3.62 -5.58 -13.76
C CYS A 25 4.34 -4.47 -12.98
N HIS A 26 3.67 -3.87 -11.98
CA HIS A 26 4.23 -2.80 -11.14
C HIS A 26 4.73 -3.31 -9.77
N ARG A 27 4.75 -4.64 -9.55
CA ARG A 27 5.21 -5.19 -8.29
C ARG A 27 6.72 -4.99 -8.12
N GLN A 28 7.14 -4.84 -6.87
CA GLN A 28 8.52 -4.90 -6.43
C GLN A 28 8.91 -6.35 -6.10
N SER A 29 10.20 -6.60 -5.90
CA SER A 29 10.76 -7.94 -5.62
C SER A 29 10.68 -8.36 -4.14
N GLY A 30 9.94 -7.64 -3.28
CA GLY A 30 9.92 -7.87 -1.82
C GLY A 30 9.03 -9.01 -1.34
N GLU A 31 8.16 -9.54 -2.19
CA GLU A 31 7.29 -10.69 -1.89
C GLU A 31 7.33 -11.69 -3.05
N SER A 32 7.06 -12.97 -2.78
CA SER A 32 7.01 -13.99 -3.85
C SER A 32 5.90 -13.67 -4.86
N GLU A 33 6.10 -14.08 -6.11
CA GLU A 33 5.12 -13.80 -7.16
C GLU A 33 3.75 -14.41 -6.82
N GLU A 34 3.72 -15.63 -6.29
CA GLU A 34 2.49 -16.33 -5.92
C GLU A 34 1.76 -15.59 -4.81
N PHE A 35 2.49 -15.10 -3.80
CA PHE A 35 1.89 -14.34 -2.72
C PHE A 35 1.32 -13.01 -3.23
N ALA A 36 2.12 -12.25 -4.00
CA ALA A 36 1.70 -10.97 -4.56
C ALA A 36 0.46 -11.13 -5.44
N ARG A 37 0.44 -12.14 -6.32
CA ARG A 37 -0.70 -12.46 -7.16
C ARG A 37 -1.96 -12.72 -6.35
N ARG A 38 -1.90 -13.57 -5.32
CA ARG A 38 -3.06 -13.85 -4.45
C ARG A 38 -3.52 -12.61 -3.68
N ALA A 39 -2.59 -11.77 -3.24
CA ALA A 39 -2.90 -10.52 -2.55
C ALA A 39 -3.64 -9.52 -3.45
N ILE A 40 -3.18 -9.36 -4.68
CA ILE A 40 -3.77 -8.48 -5.69
C ILE A 40 -5.11 -9.04 -6.18
N GLU A 41 -5.21 -10.33 -6.48
CA GLU A 41 -6.47 -10.98 -6.87
C GLU A 41 -7.54 -10.81 -5.79
N SER A 42 -7.19 -11.03 -4.52
CA SER A 42 -8.12 -10.85 -3.41
C SER A 42 -8.58 -9.40 -3.28
N LEU A 43 -7.69 -8.44 -3.54
CA LEU A 43 -8.04 -7.02 -3.52
C LEU A 43 -8.98 -6.65 -4.67
N VAL A 44 -8.63 -6.99 -5.91
CA VAL A 44 -9.43 -6.66 -7.10
C VAL A 44 -10.83 -7.28 -6.98
N LYS A 45 -10.92 -8.54 -6.52
CA LYS A 45 -12.22 -9.18 -6.26
C LYS A 45 -13.05 -8.46 -5.18
N LYS A 46 -12.41 -7.87 -4.17
CA LYS A 46 -13.07 -7.08 -3.11
C LYS A 46 -13.46 -5.67 -3.57
N LEU A 47 -12.76 -5.11 -4.56
CA LEU A 47 -13.03 -3.79 -5.11
C LEU A 47 -13.97 -3.80 -6.31
N LYS A 48 -14.32 -4.97 -6.86
CA LYS A 48 -15.16 -5.08 -8.08
C LYS A 48 -16.54 -4.42 -7.96
N GLU A 49 -17.11 -4.37 -6.76
CA GLU A 49 -18.40 -3.71 -6.48
C GLU A 49 -18.23 -2.20 -6.18
N ARG A 50 -16.99 -1.69 -6.18
CA ARG A 50 -16.62 -0.30 -5.88
C ARG A 50 -15.72 0.23 -6.99
N GLN A 51 -16.33 0.47 -8.14
CA GLN A 51 -15.62 0.85 -9.37
C GLN A 51 -14.69 2.06 -9.19
N GLU A 52 -15.12 3.10 -8.47
CA GLU A 52 -14.29 4.28 -8.21
C GLU A 52 -12.99 3.97 -7.43
N ASP A 53 -13.06 3.07 -6.44
CA ASP A 53 -11.90 2.63 -5.66
C ASP A 53 -10.96 1.81 -6.55
N LEU A 54 -11.50 0.95 -7.42
CA LEU A 54 -10.72 0.14 -8.35
C LEU A 54 -10.01 0.99 -9.40
N GLU A 55 -10.70 1.95 -10.00
CA GLU A 55 -10.12 2.90 -10.96
C GLU A 55 -9.05 3.80 -10.31
N SER A 56 -9.31 4.25 -9.08
CA SER A 56 -8.32 5.01 -8.31
C SER A 56 -7.07 4.18 -8.01
N LEU A 57 -7.23 2.88 -7.70
CA LEU A 57 -6.10 1.97 -7.49
C LEU A 57 -5.29 1.79 -8.78
N VAL A 58 -5.95 1.48 -9.90
CA VAL A 58 -5.28 1.30 -11.20
C VAL A 58 -4.51 2.55 -11.58
N THR A 59 -5.14 3.73 -11.49
CA THR A 59 -4.48 5.02 -11.76
C THR A 59 -3.27 5.22 -10.84
N ALA A 60 -3.43 5.01 -9.54
CA ALA A 60 -2.34 5.23 -8.58
C ALA A 60 -1.11 4.35 -8.88
N ILE A 61 -1.33 3.05 -9.15
CA ILE A 61 -0.24 2.10 -9.42
C ILE A 61 0.39 2.33 -10.79
N THR A 62 -0.42 2.46 -11.85
CA THR A 62 0.10 2.58 -13.23
C THR A 62 0.83 3.89 -13.48
N THR A 63 0.44 4.96 -12.80
CA THR A 63 1.10 6.28 -12.89
C THR A 63 2.23 6.46 -11.88
N SER A 64 2.52 5.43 -11.07
CA SER A 64 3.48 5.50 -9.97
C SER A 64 3.24 6.70 -9.02
N GLY A 65 1.97 7.06 -8.79
CA GLY A 65 1.57 8.18 -7.96
C GLY A 65 1.84 9.57 -8.54
N SER A 66 2.23 9.67 -9.81
CA SER A 66 2.41 10.98 -10.48
C SER A 66 1.09 11.72 -10.66
N GLN A 67 -0.04 11.01 -10.72
CA GLN A 67 -1.37 11.60 -10.70
C GLN A 67 -2.02 11.49 -9.31
N PRO A 68 -2.72 12.54 -8.84
CA PRO A 68 -3.52 12.46 -7.63
C PRO A 68 -4.56 11.34 -7.76
N SER A 69 -4.72 10.55 -6.70
CA SER A 69 -5.70 9.45 -6.65
C SER A 69 -6.49 9.51 -5.34
N LYS A 70 -7.74 9.00 -5.37
CA LYS A 70 -8.59 8.94 -4.18
C LYS A 70 -8.13 7.84 -3.22
N CYS A 71 -8.71 7.83 -2.01
CA CYS A 71 -8.50 6.73 -1.07
C CYS A 71 -9.08 5.45 -1.66
N VAL A 72 -8.30 4.37 -1.61
CA VAL A 72 -8.79 3.03 -1.96
C VAL A 72 -8.94 2.29 -0.66
N THR A 73 -10.16 1.91 -0.27
CA THR A 73 -10.42 1.46 1.10
C THR A 73 -10.82 0.00 1.18
N ILE A 74 -10.59 -0.65 2.32
CA ILE A 74 -11.18 -1.95 2.65
C ILE A 74 -11.71 -1.92 4.08
N GLN A 75 -12.68 -2.79 4.40
CA GLN A 75 -13.17 -2.95 5.77
C GLN A 75 -12.04 -3.32 6.72
N ARG A 76 -11.94 -2.60 7.84
CA ARG A 76 -11.02 -2.90 8.94
C ARG A 76 -11.55 -4.11 9.72
N THR A 77 -10.66 -5.06 10.01
CA THR A 77 -10.90 -6.13 10.97
C THR A 77 -10.68 -5.65 12.40
N LEU A 78 -11.25 -6.34 13.39
CA LEU A 78 -11.16 -5.96 14.81
C LEU A 78 -9.71 -5.78 15.30
N ASP A 79 -8.78 -6.61 14.82
CA ASP A 79 -7.36 -6.52 15.17
C ASP A 79 -6.51 -5.77 14.13
N GLY A 80 -7.15 -5.20 13.10
CA GLY A 80 -6.51 -4.46 12.01
C GLY A 80 -5.67 -5.29 11.06
N ARG A 81 -5.66 -6.63 11.18
CA ARG A 81 -4.87 -7.53 10.35
C ARG A 81 -5.74 -8.21 9.29
N MET A 82 -5.18 -8.37 8.11
CA MET A 82 -5.72 -9.14 7.01
C MET A 82 -4.97 -10.46 6.87
N GLN A 83 -5.65 -11.51 6.45
CA GLN A 83 -5.05 -12.81 6.18
C GLN A 83 -5.04 -13.09 4.67
N ILE A 84 -3.87 -13.43 4.13
CA ILE A 84 -3.69 -13.84 2.74
C ILE A 84 -2.87 -15.12 2.74
N ALA A 85 -3.39 -16.19 2.11
CA ALA A 85 -2.71 -17.48 2.01
C ALA A 85 -2.15 -18.00 3.35
N GLY A 86 -2.91 -17.90 4.44
CA GLY A 86 -2.49 -18.33 5.77
C GLY A 86 -1.67 -17.31 6.56
N ARG A 87 -1.08 -16.29 5.92
CA ARG A 87 -0.23 -15.27 6.54
C ARG A 87 -1.04 -14.06 7.00
N LYS A 88 -0.92 -13.69 8.28
CA LYS A 88 -1.50 -12.45 8.83
C LYS A 88 -0.57 -11.26 8.58
N CYS A 89 -1.10 -10.18 8.02
CA CYS A 89 -0.36 -8.97 7.69
C CYS A 89 -1.20 -7.72 7.91
N LEU A 90 -0.57 -6.55 7.96
CA LEU A 90 -1.29 -5.27 7.97
C LEU A 90 -1.58 -4.85 6.53
N PRO A 91 -2.81 -4.43 6.20
CA PRO A 91 -3.21 -4.21 4.82
C PRO A 91 -2.42 -3.08 4.13
N HIS A 92 -2.28 -1.93 4.78
CA HIS A 92 -1.50 -0.80 4.25
C HIS A 92 -0.01 -1.13 4.05
N ILE A 93 0.58 -1.94 4.95
CA ILE A 93 1.99 -2.37 4.83
C ILE A 93 2.16 -3.32 3.65
N ILE A 94 1.33 -4.37 3.53
CA ILE A 94 1.55 -5.40 2.51
C ILE A 94 1.39 -4.83 1.10
N TYR A 95 0.39 -3.98 0.86
CA TYR A 95 0.19 -3.37 -0.45
C TYR A 95 1.26 -2.32 -0.77
N SER A 96 1.72 -1.56 0.21
CA SER A 96 2.87 -0.65 0.02
C SER A 96 4.17 -1.39 -0.25
N ARG A 97 4.37 -2.56 0.36
CA ARG A 97 5.53 -3.42 0.08
C ARG A 97 5.49 -3.99 -1.34
N ILE A 98 4.30 -4.43 -1.77
CA ILE A 98 4.11 -4.99 -3.12
C ILE A 98 4.43 -3.93 -4.19
N TRP A 99 4.00 -2.67 -4.05
CA TRP A 99 4.10 -1.70 -5.14
C TRP A 99 5.20 -0.64 -5.00
N ARG A 100 5.72 -0.37 -3.80
CA ARG A 100 6.66 0.74 -3.57
C ARG A 100 7.96 0.33 -2.90
N TRP A 101 7.88 -0.29 -1.72
CA TRP A 101 9.05 -0.47 -0.85
C TRP A 101 9.23 -1.94 -0.47
N PRO A 102 10.03 -2.72 -1.23
CA PRO A 102 10.16 -4.17 -1.01
C PRO A 102 10.71 -4.54 0.37
N ASP A 103 11.47 -3.64 0.99
CA ASP A 103 12.13 -3.76 2.30
C ASP A 103 11.33 -3.14 3.46
N LEU A 104 10.06 -2.75 3.24
CA LEU A 104 9.27 -2.01 4.22
C LEU A 104 8.99 -2.81 5.50
N HIS A 105 9.18 -2.18 6.67
CA HIS A 105 8.81 -2.75 7.97
C HIS A 105 7.54 -2.12 8.60
N ARG A 106 7.08 -2.68 9.73
CA ARG A 106 5.75 -2.43 10.32
C ARG A 106 5.49 -0.96 10.70
N ASN A 107 6.49 -0.23 11.18
CA ASN A 107 6.33 1.10 11.76
C ASN A 107 6.96 2.20 10.88
N GLU A 108 7.16 1.90 9.60
CA GLU A 108 7.85 2.78 8.66
C GLU A 108 6.91 3.54 7.74
N LEU A 109 5.59 3.49 7.95
CA LEU A 109 4.62 4.25 7.17
C LEU A 109 3.85 5.22 8.04
N ARG A 110 3.64 6.42 7.50
CA ARG A 110 2.67 7.40 8.01
C ARG A 110 1.74 7.79 6.88
N HIS A 111 0.44 7.94 7.16
CA HIS A 111 -0.50 8.40 6.16
C HIS A 111 -0.27 9.88 5.79
N SER A 112 -0.55 10.24 4.54
CA SER A 112 -0.50 11.62 4.07
C SER A 112 -1.66 12.45 4.64
N LYS A 113 -1.50 13.78 4.70
CA LYS A 113 -2.53 14.68 5.25
C LYS A 113 -3.87 14.63 4.50
N HIS A 114 -3.86 14.25 3.22
CA HIS A 114 -5.06 14.15 2.39
C HIS A 114 -5.73 12.77 2.47
N CYS A 115 -5.12 11.80 3.16
CA CYS A 115 -5.70 10.47 3.32
C CYS A 115 -6.75 10.47 4.43
N LEU A 116 -8.03 10.39 4.05
CA LEU A 116 -9.14 10.40 4.99
C LEU A 116 -9.30 9.08 5.76
N PHE A 117 -8.70 7.99 5.28
CA PHE A 117 -8.86 6.64 5.86
C PHE A 117 -7.52 6.02 6.25
N GLY A 118 -6.52 6.83 6.61
CA GLY A 118 -5.20 6.35 7.04
C GLY A 118 -5.31 5.30 8.16
N PHE A 119 -4.43 4.30 8.17
CA PHE A 119 -4.50 3.21 9.13
C PHE A 119 -4.46 3.68 10.60
N GLU A 120 -3.78 4.77 10.90
CA GLU A 120 -3.65 5.32 12.26
C GLU A 120 -4.92 6.03 12.75
N LEU A 121 -5.83 6.39 11.83
CA LEU A 121 -7.08 7.08 12.14
C LEU A 121 -8.14 6.15 12.78
N LYS A 122 -7.88 4.84 12.82
CA LYS A 122 -8.74 3.82 13.48
C LYS A 122 -10.21 3.85 13.08
N GLN A 123 -10.51 4.25 11.85
CA GLN A 123 -11.87 4.19 11.29
C GLN A 123 -12.26 2.75 10.88
N ASP A 124 -13.55 2.56 10.60
CA ASP A 124 -14.12 1.29 10.14
C ASP A 124 -13.53 0.81 8.80
N CYS A 125 -13.03 1.75 8.00
CA CYS A 125 -12.33 1.48 6.76
C CYS A 125 -10.85 1.87 6.88
N VAL A 126 -10.00 1.18 6.12
CA VAL A 126 -8.56 1.48 5.99
C VAL A 126 -8.19 1.71 4.53
N CYS A 127 -7.47 2.80 4.26
CA CYS A 127 -6.87 3.08 2.96
C CYS A 127 -5.69 2.15 2.71
N ILE A 128 -5.66 1.54 1.53
CA ILE A 128 -4.58 0.66 1.05
C ILE A 128 -3.86 1.22 -0.18
N ASN A 129 -4.21 2.42 -0.63
CA ASN A 129 -3.48 3.12 -1.69
C ASN A 129 -2.06 3.42 -1.20
N PRO A 130 -1.01 2.82 -1.79
CA PRO A 130 0.35 2.95 -1.27
C PRO A 130 0.91 4.36 -1.43
N TYR A 131 0.34 5.19 -2.32
CA TYR A 131 0.71 6.59 -2.54
C TYR A 131 0.04 7.56 -1.56
N HIS A 132 -0.85 7.06 -0.70
CA HIS A 132 -1.39 7.80 0.44
C HIS A 132 -0.56 7.62 1.71
N TYR A 133 0.58 6.95 1.61
CA TYR A 133 1.53 6.76 2.70
C TYR A 133 2.90 7.30 2.31
N GLU A 134 3.60 7.83 3.29
CA GLU A 134 4.98 8.28 3.21
C GLU A 134 5.84 7.34 4.07
N ARG A 135 7.01 6.98 3.56
CA ARG A 135 7.98 6.20 4.34
C ARG A 135 8.65 7.11 5.35
N VAL A 136 8.67 6.67 6.60
CA VAL A 136 9.33 7.36 7.72
C VAL A 136 10.37 6.42 8.33
N VAL A 137 11.44 7.01 8.86
CA VAL A 137 12.47 6.27 9.58
C VAL A 137 11.92 5.87 10.94
N SER A 138 12.15 4.62 11.35
CA SER A 138 11.80 4.17 12.70
C SER A 138 12.53 5.03 13.74
N PRO A 139 11.88 5.50 14.82
CA PRO A 139 12.53 6.28 15.87
C PRO A 139 13.77 5.60 16.48
N VAL A 140 13.83 4.27 16.43
CA VAL A 140 14.95 3.47 16.92
C VAL A 140 16.22 3.71 16.10
N ASP A 141 16.07 3.91 14.78
CA ASP A 141 17.21 4.12 13.87
C ASP A 141 17.74 5.55 13.94
N LEU A 142 16.86 6.54 14.20
CA LEU A 142 17.30 7.93 14.46
C LEU A 142 18.19 8.03 15.69
N ALA A 143 17.88 7.28 16.76
CA ALA A 143 18.68 7.28 17.99
C ALA A 143 20.07 6.65 17.76
N ALA A 144 20.15 5.60 16.94
CA ALA A 144 21.43 4.95 16.59
C ALA A 144 22.35 5.86 15.76
N LEU A 145 21.79 6.77 14.96
CA LEU A 145 22.56 7.74 14.17
C LEU A 145 23.06 8.95 14.99
N SER A 146 22.58 9.15 16.22
CA SER A 146 22.82 10.37 17.01
C SER A 146 23.93 10.26 18.07
N LEU A 147 24.76 9.20 18.06
CA LEU A 147 25.84 9.02 19.05
C LEU A 147 27.24 8.94 18.41
N SER A 148 27.96 10.05 18.44
CA SER A 148 29.30 10.11 19.06
C SER A 148 29.78 11.56 19.27
N PRO A 149 29.82 12.06 20.52
CA PRO A 149 30.79 13.08 20.89
C PRO A 149 32.17 12.41 20.93
N THR A 150 33.09 12.84 20.08
CA THR A 150 34.50 12.44 20.18
C THR A 150 35.08 12.95 21.50
N PRO A 151 35.69 12.10 22.35
CA PRO A 151 36.46 12.60 23.47
C PRO A 151 37.77 13.19 22.94
N GLU A 152 37.90 14.52 23.00
CA GLU A 152 39.16 15.22 22.76
C GLU A 152 40.20 14.72 23.77
N LYS A 153 41.28 14.11 23.27
CA LYS A 153 42.40 13.67 24.10
C LYS A 153 43.23 14.88 24.48
N GLU A 154 43.15 15.26 25.74
CA GLU A 154 44.00 16.24 26.40
C GLU A 154 45.47 15.77 26.36
N GLY A 155 46.31 16.49 25.63
CA GLY A 155 47.73 16.23 25.50
C GLY A 155 48.47 16.58 26.78
N LYS A 156 48.98 15.57 27.50
CA LYS A 156 50.03 15.77 28.51
C LYS A 156 51.39 15.61 27.85
N SER A 157 52.04 16.74 27.66
CA SER A 157 53.48 16.84 27.46
C SER A 157 54.17 16.68 28.81
N LEU A 158 55.11 15.74 28.91
CA LEU A 158 56.32 15.77 29.73
C LEU A 158 57.26 14.67 29.23
#